data_AF-A0A9X3S7P4-F1
#
_entry.id   AF-A0A9X3S7P4-F1
#
_cell.length_a   1.000
_cell.length_b   1.000
_cell.length_c   1.000
_cell.angle_alpha   90.00
_cell.angle_beta   90.00
_cell.angle_gamma   90.00
#
_symmetry.space_group_name_H-M   'P 1'
#
loop_
_entity.id
_entity.type
_entity.pdbx_description
1 polymer ?
#
loop_
_entity_poly.entity_id
_entity_poly.type
_entity_poly.pdbx_seq_one_letter_code
_entity_poly.pdbx_strand_id
1 'polypeptide(L)'
;MALDHRVSPGSVTGLEGFDRLQRLHEAAVGCFDDRLDELTPGMRALTVLFVFCGEVDNGGFCSCMGNSAGDFTAEAIAAARLVGADAHAELFERFVAVGLAGDVAMPQPTRNARLLAMTGDDEAAITELDDAFYALPSIDEDLERYVASRPEEFFTAPLS
;
A
#
# COMPACT_ATOMS: atom_id res chain seq x y z
N MET A 1 -19.04 14.09 12.22
CA MET A 1 -18.28 13.49 13.33
C MET A 1 -17.39 12.45 12.68
N ALA A 2 -16.06 12.62 12.71
CA ALA A 2 -15.16 11.65 12.09
C ALA A 2 -15.38 10.28 12.77
N LEU A 3 -15.50 9.22 11.96
CA LEU A 3 -15.64 7.86 12.47
C LEU A 3 -14.27 7.40 12.99
N ASP A 4 -14.23 6.81 14.18
CA ASP A 4 -13.00 6.17 14.67
C ASP A 4 -12.85 4.81 14.00
N HIS A 5 -11.91 4.70 13.08
CA HIS A 5 -11.66 3.51 12.27
C HIS A 5 -10.74 2.49 12.95
N ARG A 6 -10.23 2.80 14.15
CA ARG A 6 -9.43 1.86 14.94
C ARG A 6 -10.28 0.68 15.41
N VAL A 7 -9.66 -0.48 15.54
CA VAL A 7 -10.35 -1.70 15.94
C VAL A 7 -10.27 -1.94 17.45
N SER A 8 -11.23 -2.65 18.02
CA SER A 8 -11.08 -3.13 19.39
C SER A 8 -9.96 -4.16 19.45
N PRO A 9 -9.05 -4.14 20.45
CA PRO A 9 -8.04 -5.19 20.61
C PRO A 9 -8.64 -6.60 20.61
N GLY A 10 -9.86 -6.75 21.15
CA GLY A 10 -10.57 -8.02 21.17
C GLY A 10 -10.82 -8.62 19.78
N SER A 11 -11.01 -7.79 18.74
CA SER A 11 -11.32 -8.27 17.38
C SER A 11 -10.11 -8.80 16.60
N VAL A 12 -8.90 -8.66 17.13
CA VAL A 12 -7.68 -9.22 16.55
C VAL A 12 -7.03 -10.27 17.44
N THR A 13 -7.67 -10.65 18.55
CA THR A 13 -7.16 -11.66 19.47
C THR A 13 -6.95 -12.99 18.74
N GLY A 14 -5.72 -13.51 18.76
CA GLY A 14 -5.37 -14.77 18.10
C GLY A 14 -5.09 -14.64 16.60
N LEU A 15 -5.15 -13.44 16.02
CA LEU A 15 -4.71 -13.17 14.66
C LEU A 15 -3.24 -12.74 14.64
N GLU A 16 -2.48 -13.24 13.68
CA GLU A 16 -1.06 -12.95 13.47
C GLU A 16 -0.78 -12.78 11.98
N GLY A 17 0.33 -12.11 11.65
CA GLY A 17 0.76 -11.89 10.28
C GLY A 17 -0.31 -11.19 9.44
N PHE A 18 -0.46 -11.72 8.23
CA PHE A 18 -1.43 -11.27 7.24
C PHE A 18 -2.86 -11.18 7.80
N ASP A 19 -3.35 -12.16 8.55
CA ASP A 19 -4.75 -12.17 9.04
C ASP A 19 -5.05 -10.97 9.96
N ARG A 20 -4.06 -10.58 10.78
CA ARG A 20 -4.18 -9.40 11.63
C ARG A 20 -4.17 -8.12 10.81
N LEU A 21 -3.25 -8.00 9.84
CA LEU A 21 -3.15 -6.83 8.97
C LEU A 21 -4.39 -6.68 8.10
N GLN A 22 -4.90 -7.77 7.53
CA GLN A 22 -6.15 -7.81 6.78
C GLN A 22 -7.31 -7.31 7.63
N ARG A 23 -7.42 -7.79 8.88
CA ARG A 23 -8.50 -7.34 9.77
C ARG A 23 -8.42 -5.85 10.10
N LEU A 24 -7.23 -5.28 10.20
CA LEU A 24 -7.04 -3.82 10.36
C LEU A 24 -7.43 -3.07 9.09
N HIS A 25 -6.99 -3.55 7.92
CA HIS A 25 -7.34 -2.99 6.62
C HIS A 25 -8.86 -2.96 6.39
N GLU A 26 -9.57 -4.04 6.72
CA GLU A 26 -11.04 -4.13 6.57
C GLU A 26 -11.80 -3.04 7.33
N ALA A 27 -11.26 -2.54 8.44
CA ALA A 27 -11.88 -1.46 9.21
C ALA A 27 -11.77 -0.08 8.53
N ALA A 28 -10.85 0.04 7.56
CA ALA A 28 -10.56 1.25 6.81
C ALA A 28 -10.88 1.14 5.31
N VAL A 29 -11.31 -0.02 4.81
CA VAL A 29 -11.57 -0.24 3.37
C VAL A 29 -12.58 0.78 2.80
N GLY A 30 -13.57 1.19 3.59
CA GLY A 30 -14.58 2.18 3.19
C GLY A 30 -14.08 3.64 3.15
N CYS A 31 -12.79 3.87 3.39
CA CYS A 31 -12.16 5.19 3.31
C CYS A 31 -11.33 5.39 2.04
N PHE A 32 -11.15 4.33 1.24
CA PHE A 32 -10.40 4.32 0.00
C PHE A 32 -11.23 4.98 -1.10
N ASP A 33 -11.27 6.31 -1.13
CA ASP A 33 -11.73 7.17 -2.24
C ASP A 33 -11.60 8.64 -1.84
N ASP A 34 -12.21 9.05 -0.72
CA ASP A 34 -12.32 10.46 -0.32
C ASP A 34 -12.08 10.72 1.18
N ARG A 35 -11.80 9.67 1.96
CA ARG A 35 -11.74 9.73 3.44
C ARG A 35 -10.46 9.15 4.04
N LEU A 36 -9.42 8.96 3.24
CA LEU A 36 -8.11 8.49 3.73
C LEU A 36 -7.51 9.44 4.77
N ASP A 37 -7.84 10.73 4.72
CA ASP A 37 -7.41 11.74 5.68
C ASP A 37 -8.15 11.69 7.02
N GLU A 38 -9.26 10.94 7.11
CA GLU A 38 -9.94 10.66 8.38
C GLU A 38 -9.25 9.56 9.20
N LEU A 39 -8.37 8.78 8.58
CA LEU A 39 -7.63 7.69 9.24
C LEU A 39 -6.46 8.24 10.06
N THR A 40 -6.06 7.50 11.09
CA THR A 40 -4.76 7.73 11.73
C THR A 40 -3.62 7.50 10.72
N PRO A 41 -2.42 8.08 10.94
CA PRO A 41 -1.29 7.87 10.03
C PRO A 41 -1.00 6.38 9.76
N GLY A 42 -1.00 5.55 10.81
CA GLY A 42 -0.79 4.11 10.71
C GLY A 42 -1.90 3.37 9.97
N MET A 43 -3.17 3.65 10.25
CA MET A 43 -4.29 3.01 9.52
C MET A 43 -4.28 3.40 8.04
N ARG A 44 -3.95 4.66 7.73
CA ARG A 44 -3.79 5.13 6.35
C ARG A 44 -2.66 4.41 5.65
N ALA A 45 -1.48 4.35 6.26
CA ALA A 45 -0.31 3.69 5.69
C ALA A 45 -0.55 2.20 5.47
N LEU A 46 -1.09 1.50 6.47
CA LEU A 46 -1.45 0.09 6.36
C LEU A 46 -2.42 -0.15 5.21
N THR A 47 -3.52 0.61 5.15
CA THR A 47 -4.56 0.41 4.14
C THR A 47 -4.03 0.68 2.73
N VAL A 48 -3.23 1.73 2.55
CA VAL A 48 -2.62 2.05 1.25
C VAL A 48 -1.64 0.96 0.81
N LEU A 49 -0.75 0.53 1.70
CA LEU A 49 0.23 -0.50 1.38
C LEU A 49 -0.42 -1.85 1.11
N PHE A 50 -1.46 -2.21 1.87
CA PHE A 50 -2.20 -3.47 1.68
C PHE A 50 -2.83 -3.55 0.29
N VAL A 51 -3.46 -2.46 -0.18
CA VAL A 51 -4.06 -2.41 -1.52
C VAL A 51 -2.99 -2.34 -2.61
N PHE A 52 -1.99 -1.46 -2.46
CA PHE A 52 -0.97 -1.26 -3.48
C PHE A 52 -0.10 -2.49 -3.67
N CYS A 53 0.40 -3.08 -2.57
CA CYS A 53 1.20 -4.31 -2.64
C CYS A 53 0.36 -5.51 -3.10
N GLY A 54 -0.91 -5.59 -2.69
CA GLY A 54 -1.82 -6.62 -3.17
C GLY A 54 -2.03 -6.59 -4.68
N GLU A 55 -2.06 -5.42 -5.33
CA GLU A 55 -2.08 -5.33 -6.79
C GLU A 55 -0.77 -5.82 -7.43
N VAL A 56 0.37 -5.48 -6.83
CA VAL A 56 1.67 -5.96 -7.28
C VAL A 56 1.74 -7.48 -7.14
N ASP A 57 1.35 -8.05 -6.01
CA ASP A 57 1.30 -9.51 -5.80
C ASP A 57 0.38 -10.23 -6.79
N ASN A 58 -0.71 -9.59 -7.21
CA ASN A 58 -1.69 -10.20 -8.11
C ASN A 58 -1.31 -10.11 -9.60
N GLY A 59 -0.52 -9.13 -10.03
CA GLY A 59 -0.17 -8.99 -11.44
C GLY A 59 0.95 -7.98 -11.76
N GLY A 60 1.84 -7.75 -10.80
CA GLY A 60 2.98 -6.86 -10.90
C GLY A 60 2.60 -5.38 -10.90
N PHE A 61 3.60 -4.52 -11.07
CA PHE A 61 3.43 -3.08 -11.19
C PHE A 61 2.55 -2.66 -12.38
N CYS A 62 2.41 -3.52 -13.40
CA CYS A 62 1.45 -3.32 -14.49
C CYS A 62 -0.01 -3.30 -13.98
N SER A 63 -0.37 -4.12 -13.00
CA SER A 63 -1.70 -4.06 -12.36
C SER A 63 -1.95 -2.69 -11.74
N CYS A 64 -0.94 -2.13 -11.07
CA CYS A 64 -1.05 -0.79 -10.51
C CYS A 64 -1.33 0.26 -11.60
N MET A 65 -0.74 0.14 -12.80
CA MET A 65 -1.00 1.08 -13.92
C MET A 65 -2.42 0.99 -14.49
N GLY A 66 -3.01 -0.20 -14.51
CA GLY A 66 -4.38 -0.42 -15.00
C GLY A 66 -5.47 -0.09 -13.98
N ASN A 67 -5.20 -0.33 -12.70
CA ASN A 67 -6.19 -0.30 -11.62
C ASN A 67 -6.12 0.98 -10.77
N SER A 68 -7.14 1.18 -9.92
CA SER A 68 -7.27 2.35 -9.05
C SER A 68 -6.20 2.41 -7.96
N ALA A 69 -5.59 1.28 -7.58
CA ALA A 69 -4.55 1.28 -6.54
C ALA A 69 -3.37 2.20 -6.88
N GLY A 70 -3.01 2.32 -8.16
CA GLY A 70 -1.91 3.21 -8.51
C GLY A 70 -2.27 4.70 -8.50
N ASP A 71 -3.52 5.09 -8.24
CA ASP A 71 -3.86 6.48 -7.89
C ASP A 71 -3.25 6.85 -6.53
N PHE A 72 -2.89 5.86 -5.71
CA PHE A 72 -2.25 6.00 -4.41
C PHE A 72 -0.73 5.80 -4.46
N THR A 73 -0.08 5.89 -5.63
CA THR A 73 1.37 5.63 -5.75
C THR A 73 2.20 6.57 -4.86
N ALA A 74 1.85 7.86 -4.81
CA ALA A 74 2.52 8.83 -3.93
C ALA A 74 2.35 8.48 -2.45
N GLU A 75 1.12 8.16 -2.04
CA GLU A 75 0.78 7.70 -0.70
C GLU A 75 1.50 6.40 -0.34
N ALA A 76 1.64 5.45 -1.28
CA ALA A 76 2.33 4.18 -1.05
C ALA A 76 3.82 4.39 -0.76
N ILE A 77 4.49 5.30 -1.49
CA ILE A 77 5.88 5.68 -1.21
C ILE A 77 6.00 6.29 0.19
N ALA A 78 5.12 7.22 0.53
CA ALA A 78 5.13 7.87 1.84
C ALA A 78 4.83 6.88 2.98
N ALA A 79 3.87 5.97 2.77
CA ALA A 79 3.49 4.94 3.71
C ALA A 79 4.62 3.93 3.94
N ALA A 80 5.29 3.47 2.89
CA ALA A 80 6.42 2.57 2.98
C ALA A 80 7.54 3.17 3.83
N ARG A 81 7.89 4.45 3.62
CA ARG A 81 8.84 5.17 4.48
C ARG A 81 8.37 5.28 5.93
N LEU A 82 7.08 5.58 6.15
CA LEU A 82 6.54 5.74 7.49
C LEU A 82 6.69 4.45 8.32
N VAL A 83 6.46 3.29 7.71
CA VAL A 83 6.55 1.99 8.38
C VAL A 83 7.97 1.42 8.45
N GLY A 84 8.95 2.14 7.88
CA GLY A 84 10.37 1.73 7.84
C GLY A 84 10.71 0.77 6.70
N ALA A 85 9.82 0.59 5.72
CA ALA A 85 10.02 -0.23 4.54
C ALA A 85 10.75 0.56 3.43
N ASP A 86 11.94 1.09 3.73
CA ASP A 86 12.67 2.00 2.83
C ASP A 86 13.00 1.36 1.47
N ALA A 87 13.35 0.07 1.45
CA ALA A 87 13.63 -0.66 0.20
C ALA A 87 12.39 -0.75 -0.71
N HIS A 88 11.19 -0.92 -0.14
CA HIS A 88 9.94 -0.88 -0.89
C HIS A 88 9.68 0.52 -1.43
N ALA A 89 9.89 1.56 -0.62
CA ALA A 89 9.72 2.95 -1.06
C ALA A 89 10.62 3.30 -2.24
N GLU A 90 11.90 2.92 -2.19
CA GLU A 90 12.86 3.09 -3.29
C GLU A 90 12.41 2.36 -4.55
N LEU A 91 11.87 1.14 -4.41
CA LEU A 91 11.37 0.38 -5.54
C LEU A 91 10.14 1.03 -6.18
N PHE A 92 9.22 1.56 -5.37
CA PHE A 92 8.05 2.30 -5.86
C PHE A 92 8.45 3.59 -6.57
N GLU A 93 9.48 4.29 -6.10
CA GLU A 93 10.05 5.45 -6.80
C GLU A 93 10.67 5.07 -8.15
N ARG A 94 11.32 3.91 -8.25
CA ARG A 94 11.81 3.37 -9.53
C ARG A 94 10.66 3.02 -10.47
N PHE A 95 9.58 2.45 -9.96
CA PHE A 95 8.35 2.23 -10.73
C PHE A 95 7.78 3.55 -11.27
N VAL A 96 7.76 4.62 -10.48
CA VAL A 96 7.35 5.95 -10.98
C VAL A 96 8.23 6.39 -12.15
N ALA A 97 9.55 6.24 -12.04
CA ALA A 97 10.47 6.64 -13.10
C ALA A 97 10.26 5.85 -14.41
N VAL A 98 10.05 4.54 -14.32
CA VAL A 98 9.94 3.64 -15.48
C VAL A 98 8.49 3.54 -15.97
N GLY A 99 7.59 3.06 -15.10
CA GLY A 99 6.20 2.80 -15.42
C GLY A 99 5.37 4.06 -15.59
N LEU A 100 5.65 5.12 -14.83
CA LEU A 100 4.87 6.37 -14.86
C LEU A 100 5.63 7.55 -15.48
N ALA A 101 6.74 7.31 -16.20
CA ALA A 101 7.54 8.34 -16.86
C ALA A 101 7.93 9.53 -15.94
N GLY A 102 8.10 9.26 -14.64
CA GLY A 102 8.43 10.25 -13.63
C GLY A 102 7.24 11.01 -13.03
N ASP A 103 6.01 10.77 -13.50
CA ASP A 103 4.80 11.41 -12.98
C ASP A 103 4.09 10.51 -11.95
N VAL A 104 4.39 10.73 -10.67
CA VAL A 104 3.79 9.99 -9.56
C VAL A 104 2.27 10.19 -9.44
N ALA A 105 1.75 11.28 -10.00
CA ALA A 105 0.33 11.64 -9.96
C ALA A 105 -0.37 11.39 -11.30
N MET A 106 0.22 10.57 -12.17
CA MET A 106 -0.33 10.28 -13.49
C MET A 106 -1.76 9.72 -13.35
N PRO A 107 -2.78 10.35 -13.97
CA PRO A 107 -4.15 9.87 -13.85
C PRO A 107 -4.36 8.49 -14.47
N GLN A 108 -5.24 7.66 -13.90
CA GLN A 108 -5.50 6.29 -14.36
C GLN A 108 -5.72 6.17 -15.89
N PRO A 109 -6.51 7.03 -16.57
CA PRO A 109 -6.65 6.92 -18.03
C PRO A 109 -5.33 7.09 -18.80
N THR A 110 -4.44 7.94 -18.31
CA THR A 110 -3.10 8.16 -18.88
C THR A 110 -2.16 7.00 -18.56
N ARG A 111 -2.20 6.47 -17.33
CA ARG A 111 -1.44 5.27 -16.93
C ARG A 111 -1.82 4.06 -17.77
N ASN A 112 -3.12 3.84 -17.99
CA ASN A 112 -3.63 2.76 -18.82
C ASN A 112 -3.25 2.94 -20.31
N ALA A 113 -3.35 4.16 -20.84
CA ALA A 113 -2.89 4.44 -22.21
C ALA A 113 -1.38 4.17 -22.39
N ARG A 114 -0.58 4.47 -21.36
CA ARG A 114 0.85 4.15 -21.34
C ARG A 114 1.10 2.65 -21.28
N LEU A 115 0.39 1.92 -20.40
CA LEU A 115 0.46 0.46 -20.31
C LEU A 115 0.23 -0.21 -21.68
N LEU A 116 -0.81 0.22 -22.41
CA LEU A 116 -1.12 -0.29 -23.74
C LEU A 116 -0.09 0.09 -24.82
N ALA A 117 0.73 1.11 -24.57
CA ALA A 117 1.74 1.62 -25.50
C ALA A 117 3.17 1.18 -25.13
N MET A 118 3.34 0.34 -24.09
CA MET A 118 4.64 -0.15 -23.68
C MET A 118 5.32 -0.94 -24.80
N THR A 119 6.63 -0.74 -24.93
CA THR A 119 7.48 -1.53 -25.80
C THR A 119 8.03 -2.74 -25.05
N GLY A 120 8.65 -3.68 -25.76
CA GLY A 120 9.31 -4.83 -25.11
C GLY A 120 10.41 -4.41 -24.12
N ASP A 121 11.08 -3.28 -24.36
CA ASP A 121 12.07 -2.74 -23.42
C ASP A 121 11.40 -2.18 -22.16
N ASP A 122 10.24 -1.52 -22.29
CA ASP A 122 9.46 -1.05 -21.14
C ASP A 122 8.93 -2.23 -20.31
N GLU A 123 8.41 -3.27 -20.96
CA GLU A 123 7.90 -4.48 -20.31
C GLU A 123 9.01 -5.22 -19.55
N ALA A 124 10.20 -5.35 -20.16
CA ALA A 124 11.36 -5.94 -19.51
C ALA A 124 11.78 -5.13 -18.27
N ALA A 125 11.82 -3.80 -18.37
CA ALA A 125 12.17 -2.94 -17.24
C ALA A 125 11.16 -3.03 -16.09
N ILE A 126 9.85 -3.16 -16.38
CA ILE A 126 8.84 -3.41 -15.34
C ILE A 126 8.99 -4.80 -14.74
N THR A 127 9.24 -5.83 -15.56
CA THR A 127 9.47 -7.20 -15.07
C THR A 127 10.64 -7.26 -14.09
N GLU A 128 11.73 -6.53 -14.35
CA GLU A 128 12.85 -6.42 -13.40
C GLU A 128 12.46 -5.76 -12.07
N LEU A 129 11.47 -4.85 -12.07
CA LEU A 129 10.95 -4.26 -10.85
C LEU A 129 10.06 -5.23 -10.08
N ASP A 130 9.23 -6.01 -10.79
CA ASP A 130 8.42 -7.06 -10.20
C ASP A 130 9.32 -8.11 -9.52
N ASP A 131 10.35 -8.59 -10.22
CA ASP A 131 11.34 -9.53 -9.68
C ASP A 131 12.05 -8.95 -8.44
N ALA A 132 12.40 -7.66 -8.48
CA ALA A 132 13.00 -6.99 -7.34
C ALA A 132 12.03 -6.87 -6.15
N PHE A 133 10.73 -6.67 -6.40
CA PHE A 133 9.71 -6.63 -5.35
C PHE A 133 9.59 -7.99 -4.68
N TYR A 134 9.46 -9.07 -5.46
CA TYR A 134 9.33 -10.43 -4.92
C TYR A 134 10.60 -10.96 -4.24
N ALA A 135 11.75 -10.34 -4.48
CA ALA A 135 12.99 -10.65 -3.79
C ALA A 135 13.12 -9.96 -2.41
N LEU A 136 12.33 -8.93 -2.12
CA LEU A 136 12.30 -8.29 -0.81
C LEU A 136 11.55 -9.18 0.21
N PRO A 137 11.86 -9.08 1.51
CA PRO A 137 10.99 -9.59 2.55
C PRO A 137 9.58 -8.98 2.41
N SER A 138 8.54 -9.72 2.78
CA SER A 138 7.18 -9.19 2.74
C SER A 138 7.08 -7.89 3.55
N ILE A 139 6.42 -6.89 2.99
CA ILE A 139 6.13 -5.63 3.68
C ILE A 139 5.28 -5.83 4.94
N ASP A 140 4.59 -6.98 5.05
CA ASP A 140 3.84 -7.37 6.24
C ASP A 140 4.72 -7.35 7.49
N GLU A 141 5.99 -7.76 7.41
CA GLU A 141 6.90 -7.78 8.56
C GLU A 141 7.17 -6.36 9.10
N ASP A 142 7.27 -5.37 8.21
CA ASP A 142 7.46 -3.96 8.57
C ASP A 142 6.16 -3.38 9.14
N LEU A 143 5.02 -3.72 8.55
CA LEU A 143 3.70 -3.33 9.04
C LEU A 143 3.42 -3.89 10.44
N GLU A 144 3.70 -5.16 10.70
CA GLU A 144 3.54 -5.77 12.02
C GLU A 144 4.39 -5.06 13.07
N ARG A 145 5.65 -4.77 12.73
CA ARG A 145 6.56 -4.02 13.60
C ARG A 145 6.02 -2.62 13.90
N TYR A 146 5.50 -1.94 12.88
CA TYR A 146 4.92 -0.61 13.03
C TYR A 146 3.67 -0.65 13.93
N VAL A 147 2.74 -1.58 13.69
CA VAL A 147 1.54 -1.80 14.54
C VAL A 147 1.92 -2.04 15.99
N ALA A 148 2.93 -2.88 16.25
CA ALA A 148 3.40 -3.16 17.60
C ALA A 148 4.03 -1.92 18.27
N SER A 149 4.67 -1.05 17.50
CA SER A 149 5.32 0.17 18.00
C SER A 149 4.38 1.36 18.20
N ARG A 150 3.23 1.38 17.51
CA ARG A 150 2.23 2.45 17.50
C ARG A 150 0.79 1.92 17.70
N PRO A 151 0.51 1.10 18.73
CA PRO A 151 -0.79 0.46 18.90
C PRO A 151 -1.95 1.47 19.01
N GLU A 152 -1.69 2.68 19.51
CA GLU A 152 -2.67 3.77 19.63
C GLU A 152 -3.24 4.26 18.28
N GLU A 153 -2.50 4.04 17.19
CA GLU A 153 -2.94 4.38 15.83
C GLU A 153 -3.90 3.33 15.25
N PHE A 154 -3.93 2.10 15.80
CA PHE A 154 -4.69 0.96 15.26
C PHE A 154 -5.81 0.48 16.18
N PHE A 155 -5.65 0.67 17.49
CA PHE A 155 -6.56 0.12 18.49
C PHE A 155 -7.27 1.21 19.30
N THR A 156 -8.56 0.99 19.55
CA THR A 156 -9.29 1.80 20.53
C THR A 156 -8.83 1.45 21.95
N ALA A 157 -8.99 2.40 22.88
CA ALA A 157 -8.72 2.11 24.28
C ALA A 157 -9.60 0.94 24.75
N PRO A 158 -9.07 0.03 25.60
CA PRO A 158 -9.89 -1.02 26.19
C PRO A 158 -11.09 -0.39 26.90
N LEU A 159 -12.30 -0.92 26.68
CA LEU A 159 -13.46 -0.54 27.47
C LEU A 159 -13.14 -0.91 28.93
N SER A 160 -13.02 0.11 29.78
CA SER A 160 -12.80 0.00 31.23
C SER A 160 -13.98 -0.65 31.95
#